data_AF-A0A1S8YKJ1-F1
#
_entry.id   AF-A0A1S8YKJ1-F1
#
_cell.length_a   1.000
_cell.length_b   1.000
_cell.length_c   1.000
_cell.angle_alpha   90.00
_cell.angle_beta   90.00
_cell.angle_gamma   90.00
#
_symmetry.space_group_name_H-M   'P 1'
#
loop_
_entity.id
_entity.type
_entity.pdbx_description
1 polymer ?
#
loop_
_entity_poly.entity_id
_entity_poly.type
_entity_poly.pdbx_seq_one_letter_code
_entity_poly.pdbx_strand_id
1 'polypeptide(L)' 'MRYAIIEAGAVVNIVEWDGNGDLFKNFNIIKVENILCGIGWAYKNKKFIAPPDESVLPD' A
#
# COMPACT_ATOMS: atom_id res chain seq x y z
N MET A 1 -9.56 9.47 5.88
CA MET A 1 -9.60 8.27 5.00
C MET A 1 -8.21 7.66 4.98
N ARG A 2 -8.06 6.36 4.70
CA ARG A 2 -6.73 5.72 4.59
C ARG A 2 -6.31 5.57 3.15
N TYR A 3 -5.05 5.85 2.89
CA TYR A 3 -4.45 5.79 1.56
C TYR A 3 -3.13 5.00 1.61
N ALA A 4 -2.98 4.08 0.67
CA ALA A 4 -1.71 3.40 0.41
C ALA A 4 -0.93 4.22 -0.64
N ILE A 5 0.32 4.52 -0.32
CA ILE A 5 1.28 5.15 -1.22
C ILE A 5 2.09 4.02 -1.87
N ILE A 6 2.07 3.99 -3.20
CA ILE A 6 2.72 2.96 -4.00
C ILE A 6 3.88 3.55 -4.80
N GLU A 7 5.04 2.90 -4.67
CA GLU A 7 6.25 3.21 -5.41
C GLU A 7 6.83 1.89 -5.96
N ALA A 8 7.28 1.90 -7.21
CA ALA A 8 7.81 0.71 -7.90
C ALA A 8 6.90 -0.55 -7.82
N GLY A 9 5.58 -0.36 -7.69
CA GLY A 9 4.61 -1.46 -7.59
C GLY A 9 4.46 -2.06 -6.18
N ALA A 10 5.09 -1.49 -5.16
CA ALA A 10 4.95 -1.90 -3.76
C ALA A 10 4.37 -0.77 -2.90
N VAL A 11 3.63 -1.13 -1.85
CA VAL A 11 3.14 -0.19 -0.84
C VAL A 11 4.31 0.21 0.04
N VAL A 12 4.70 1.49 -0.02
CA VAL A 12 5.82 2.03 0.77
C VAL A 12 5.34 2.72 2.05
N ASN A 13 4.09 3.19 2.07
CA ASN A 13 3.52 3.85 3.24
C ASN A 13 1.99 3.77 3.24
N ILE A 14 1.38 3.91 4.41
CA ILE A 14 -0.07 4.04 4.59
C ILE A 14 -0.32 5.28 5.45
N VAL A 15 -1.11 6.21 4.93
CA VAL A 15 -1.38 7.50 5.59
C VAL A 15 -2.87 7.71 5.83
N GLU A 16 -3.18 8.39 6.92
CA GLU A 16 -4.51 8.96 7.13
C GLU A 16 -4.53 10.38 6.55
N TRP A 17 -5.40 10.59 5.57
CA TRP A 17 -5.52 11.84 4.84
C TRP A 17 -6.99 12.09 4.50
N ASP A 18 -7.36 13.36 4.34
CA ASP A 18 -8.70 13.80 3.95
C ASP A 18 -8.87 13.85 2.41
N GLY A 19 -7.78 13.68 1.66
CA GLY A 19 -7.78 13.74 0.19
C GLY A 19 -7.66 15.16 -0.35
N ASN A 20 -7.49 16.18 0.51
CA ASN A 20 -7.37 17.56 0.08
C ASN A 20 -5.92 18.03 0.02
N GLY A 21 -5.62 18.80 -1.02
CA GLY A 21 -4.26 19.29 -1.30
C GLY A 21 -3.44 18.34 -2.16
N ASP A 22 -2.18 18.70 -2.37
CA ASP A 22 -1.32 18.11 -3.43
C ASP A 22 -0.09 17.37 -2.86
N LEU A 23 -0.23 16.86 -1.63
CA LEU A 23 0.87 16.32 -0.80
C LEU A 23 1.61 15.15 -1.45
N PHE A 24 0.90 14.32 -2.23
CA PHE A 24 1.42 13.07 -2.78
C PHE A 24 1.25 12.96 -4.30
N LYS A 25 1.16 14.08 -5.01
CA LYS A 25 0.88 14.13 -6.45
C LYS A 25 1.84 13.34 -7.35
N ASN A 26 3.06 13.12 -6.87
CA ASN A 26 4.10 12.38 -7.58
C ASN A 26 4.06 10.86 -7.30
N PHE A 27 3.18 10.42 -6.41
CA PHE A 27 3.04 9.02 -6.03
C PHE A 27 1.74 8.45 -6.55
N ASN A 28 1.70 7.13 -6.71
CA ASN A 28 0.46 6.43 -6.97
C ASN A 28 -0.25 6.20 -5.63
N ILE A 29 -1.40 6.84 -5.45
CA ILE A 29 -2.16 6.82 -4.19
C ILE A 29 -3.43 6.03 -4.40
N ILE A 30 -3.65 5.00 -3.59
CA ILE A 30 -4.87 4.18 -3.63
C ILE A 30 -5.60 4.32 -2.31
N LYS A 31 -6.88 4.70 -2.38
CA LYS A 31 -7.75 4.73 -1.21
C LYS A 31 -8.02 3.28 -0.75
N VAL A 32 -7.77 2.99 0.53
CA VAL A 32 -7.82 1.63 1.09
C VAL A 32 -8.86 1.49 2.20
N GLU A 33 -10.00 2.16 2.05
CA GLU A 33 -11.13 1.98 2.97
C GLU A 33 -11.69 0.56 2.88
N ASN A 34 -11.69 -0.14 4.01
CA ASN A 34 -12.10 -1.54 4.14
C ASN A 34 -11.28 -2.54 3.29
N ILE A 35 -10.07 -2.17 2.87
CA ILE A 35 -9.14 -3.07 2.16
C ILE A 35 -7.96 -3.39 3.07
N LEU A 36 -7.69 -4.67 3.26
CA LEU A 36 -6.50 -5.13 3.96
C LEU A 36 -5.28 -4.90 3.07
N CYS A 37 -4.35 -4.06 3.52
CA CYS A 37 -3.05 -3.85 2.91
C CYS A 37 -2.04 -3.45 3.98
N GLY A 38 -0.76 -3.66 3.71
CA GLY A 38 0.34 -3.30 4.59
C GLY A 38 1.51 -2.75 3.80
N ILE A 39 2.44 -2.13 4.52
CA ILE A 39 3.74 -1.74 3.95
C ILE A 39 4.47 -3.00 3.48
N GLY A 40 5.12 -2.93 2.32
CA GLY A 40 5.80 -4.06 1.67
C GLY A 40 4.90 -4.94 0.80
N TRP A 41 3.58 -4.70 0.77
CA TRP A 41 2.68 -5.46 -0.09
C TRP A 41 2.82 -5.02 -1.54
N ALA A 42 2.78 -5.97 -2.48
CA ALA A 42 2.77 -5.65 -3.90
C ALA A 42 1.38 -5.19 -4.34
N TYR A 43 1.30 -4.17 -5.20
CA TYR A 43 0.06 -3.72 -5.82
C TYR A 43 0.10 -4.01 -7.32
N LYS A 44 -0.69 -5.00 -7.75
CA LYS A 44 -0.74 -5.45 -9.15
C LYS A 44 -2.18 -5.72 -9.56
N ASN A 45 -2.57 -5.29 -10.77
CA ASN A 45 -3.91 -5.51 -11.30
C ASN A 45 -5.04 -5.10 -10.34
N LYS A 46 -4.88 -3.96 -9.66
CA LYS A 46 -5.79 -3.43 -8.64
C LYS A 46 -5.97 -4.30 -7.40
N LYS A 47 -5.03 -5.21 -7.12
CA LYS A 47 -5.05 -6.09 -5.94
C LYS A 47 -3.78 -5.88 -5.12
N PHE A 48 -3.93 -5.89 -3.80
CA PHE A 48 -2.83 -5.96 -2.85
C PHE A 48 -2.47 -7.42 -2.60
N ILE A 49 -1.18 -7.73 -2.65
CA ILE A 49 -0.62 -9.06 -2.48
C ILE A 49 0.35 -8.99 -1.31
N ALA A 50 0.07 -9.72 -0.24
CA ALA A 50 0.95 -9.78 0.91
C ALA A 50 2.32 -10.36 0.53
N PRO A 51 3.42 -9.87 1.12
CA PRO A 51 4.70 -10.55 1.01
C PRO A 51 4.60 -11.97 1.58
N PRO A 52 5.47 -12.90 1.15
CA PRO A 52 5.57 -14.21 1.77
C PRO A 52 5.83 -14.06 3.28
N ASP A 53 5.23 -14.92 4.08
CA ASP A 53 5.36 -14.88 5.53
C ASP A 53 6.77 -15.35 5.93
N GLU A 54 7.60 -14.45 6.46
CA GLU A 54 8.97 -14.77 6.90
C GLU A 54 9.01 -15.68 8.13
N SER A 55 7.86 -15.96 8.77
CA SER A 55 7.79 -16.98 9.82
C SER A 55 7.87 -18.41 9.29
N VAL A 56 7.77 -18.61 7.97
CA VAL A 56 8.05 -19.88 7.29
C VAL A 56 9.50 -19.88 6.79
N LEU A 57 10.47 -19.69 7.69
CA LEU A 57 11.85 -20.02 7.38
C LEU A 57 11.96 -21.55 7.27
N PRO A 58 12.54 -22.11 6.20
CA PRO A 58 12.85 -23.54 6.18
C PRO A 58 13.86 -23.83 7.30
N ASP A 59 13.59 -24.88 8.09
CA ASP A 59 14.51 -25.45 9.09
C ASP A 59 15.93 -25.70 8.53
#